data_AF-A0A7V0J2A1-F1
#
_entry.id   AF-A0A7V0J2A1-F1
#
_cell.length_a   1.000
_cell.length_b   1.000
_cell.length_c   1.000
_cell.angle_alpha   90.00
_cell.angle_beta   90.00
_cell.angle_gamma   90.00
#
_symmetry.space_group_name_H-M   'P 1'
#
loop_
_entity.id
_entity.type
_entity.pdbx_description
1 polymer ?
#
loop_
_entity_poly.entity_id
_entity_poly.type
_entity_poly.pdbx_seq_one_letter_code
_entity_poly.pdbx_strand_id
1 'polypeptide(L)'
;MALAVFSPPYPNAFDYHLYHRFRMFWLGFDPREIKNDEIGAHLRYQPDGSEWLADMEAFFVNLGHMMRPGGMVVCLVGDGLAQGELIRSGDMLWDSVPELGYERVHRVVREVPSSRKMFNQAFSRLRHEDVLVLSR
;
A
#
# COMPACT_ATOMS: atom_id res chain seq x y z
N MET A 1 -24.87 -1.12 4.85
CA MET A 1 -23.53 -1.51 5.33
C MET A 1 -22.60 -1.55 4.14
N ALA A 2 -21.47 -0.84 4.18
CA ALA A 2 -20.44 -0.87 3.13
C ALA A 2 -19.16 -1.44 3.74
N LEU A 3 -18.47 -2.30 3.00
CA LEU A 3 -17.22 -2.94 3.42
C LEU A 3 -16.22 -2.86 2.26
N ALA A 4 -15.06 -2.27 2.51
CA ALA A 4 -13.92 -2.29 1.60
C ALA A 4 -12.83 -3.20 2.19
N VAL A 5 -12.31 -4.13 1.39
CA VAL A 5 -11.22 -5.04 1.79
C VAL A 5 -10.18 -5.02 0.68
N PHE A 6 -8.94 -4.63 1.00
CA PHE A 6 -7.87 -4.57 0.02
C PHE A 6 -6.48 -4.67 0.66
N SER A 7 -5.50 -4.98 -0.18
CA SER A 7 -4.07 -4.91 0.14
C SER A 7 -3.42 -3.96 -0.88
N PRO A 8 -3.09 -2.71 -0.52
CA PRO A 8 -2.44 -1.79 -1.44
C PRO A 8 -1.05 -2.31 -1.82
N PRO A 9 -0.44 -1.78 -2.89
CA PRO A 9 0.97 -2.05 -3.17
C PRO A 9 1.83 -1.57 -1.99
N TYR A 10 2.65 -2.45 -1.45
CA TYR A 10 3.53 -2.12 -0.32
C TYR A 10 4.73 -1.32 -0.81
N PRO A 11 5.28 -0.40 0.01
CA PRO A 11 6.41 0.41 -0.40
C PRO A 11 7.58 -0.44 -0.90
N ASN A 12 8.02 -0.14 -2.13
CA ASN A 12 9.15 -0.76 -2.79
C ASN A 12 9.05 -2.29 -2.95
N ALA A 13 7.85 -2.87 -2.81
CA ALA A 13 7.64 -4.31 -2.94
C ALA A 13 7.74 -4.79 -4.40
N PHE A 14 7.26 -3.98 -5.34
CA PHE A 14 7.22 -4.34 -6.75
C PHE A 14 7.13 -3.11 -7.65
N ASP A 15 7.97 -3.03 -8.69
CA ASP A 15 7.84 -2.07 -9.78
C ASP A 15 6.89 -2.64 -10.85
N TYR A 16 5.57 -2.39 -10.74
CA TYR A 16 4.58 -2.97 -11.64
C TYR A 16 4.78 -2.49 -13.08
N HIS A 17 5.06 -1.20 -13.30
CA HIS A 17 5.36 -0.67 -14.64
C HIS A 17 6.53 -1.40 -15.32
N LEU A 18 7.57 -1.76 -14.55
CA LEU A 18 8.75 -2.44 -15.09
C LEU A 18 8.42 -3.90 -15.43
N TYR A 19 7.78 -4.62 -14.51
CA TYR A 19 7.52 -6.06 -14.68
C TYR A 19 6.43 -6.35 -15.71
N HIS A 20 5.44 -5.48 -15.81
CA HIS A 20 4.32 -5.65 -16.73
C HIS A 20 4.50 -4.88 -18.05
N ARG A 21 5.66 -4.27 -18.31
CA ARG A 21 5.92 -3.40 -19.49
C ARG A 21 5.46 -4.02 -20.83
N PHE A 22 5.73 -5.31 -21.05
CA PHE A 22 5.37 -5.99 -22.30
C PHE A 22 3.87 -6.28 -22.38
N ARG A 23 3.23 -6.55 -21.23
CA ARG A 23 1.77 -6.72 -21.16
C ARG A 23 1.06 -5.40 -21.43
N MET A 24 1.57 -4.31 -20.86
CA MET A 24 1.07 -2.95 -21.15
C MET A 24 1.17 -2.63 -22.64
N PHE A 25 2.35 -2.87 -23.25
CA PHE A 25 2.54 -2.65 -24.68
C PHE A 25 1.54 -3.48 -25.52
N TRP A 26 1.35 -4.75 -25.18
CA TRP A 26 0.39 -5.62 -25.87
C TRP A 26 -1.06 -5.12 -25.79
N LEU A 27 -1.43 -4.53 -24.65
CA LEU A 27 -2.76 -3.98 -24.41
C LEU A 27 -2.95 -2.56 -24.99
N GLY A 28 -1.93 -2.00 -25.65
CA GLY A 28 -1.99 -0.66 -26.25
C GLY A 28 -1.73 0.48 -25.27
N PHE A 29 -1.20 0.20 -24.08
CA PHE A 29 -0.78 1.22 -23.11
C PHE A 29 0.69 1.60 -23.30
N ASP A 30 1.05 2.84 -22.95
CA ASP A 30 2.44 3.28 -22.80
C ASP A 30 2.92 3.04 -21.35
N PRO A 31 3.88 2.13 -21.11
CA PRO A 31 4.41 1.88 -19.77
C PRO A 31 5.04 3.12 -19.12
N ARG A 32 5.46 4.11 -19.91
CA ARG A 32 6.06 5.36 -19.40
C ARG A 32 5.04 6.29 -18.77
N GLU A 33 3.80 6.27 -19.28
CA GLU A 33 2.69 7.05 -18.71
C GLU A 33 2.30 6.44 -17.35
N ILE A 34 2.07 5.12 -17.34
CA ILE A 34 1.67 4.37 -16.13
C ILE A 34 2.71 4.46 -15.02
N LYS A 35 4.00 4.52 -15.37
CA LYS A 35 5.07 4.68 -14.39
C LYS A 35 4.84 5.88 -13.47
N ASN A 36 4.31 7.00 -13.96
CA ASN A 36 4.20 8.21 -13.14
C ASN A 36 2.99 8.18 -12.19
N ASP A 37 2.00 7.35 -12.50
CA ASP A 37 0.71 7.27 -11.79
C ASP A 37 0.62 6.07 -10.84
N GLU A 38 1.65 5.21 -10.82
CA GLU A 38 1.70 4.04 -9.94
C GLU A 38 1.98 4.45 -8.48
N ILE A 39 1.19 3.91 -7.54
CA ILE A 39 1.42 4.14 -6.10
C ILE A 39 2.82 3.68 -5.72
N GLY A 40 3.61 4.59 -5.16
CA GLY A 40 5.00 4.30 -4.79
C GLY A 40 5.99 4.26 -5.95
N ALA A 41 5.60 4.66 -7.17
CA ALA A 41 6.51 4.77 -8.32
C ALA A 41 7.75 5.66 -8.06
N HIS A 42 7.59 6.61 -7.14
CA HIS A 42 8.56 7.66 -6.85
C HIS A 42 9.47 7.35 -5.65
N LEU A 43 9.26 6.20 -4.96
CA LEU A 43 10.07 5.73 -3.82
C LEU A 43 11.59 5.64 -4.09
N ARG A 44 12.03 5.76 -5.34
CA ARG A 44 13.44 5.92 -5.72
C ARG A 44 14.04 7.25 -5.24
N TYR A 45 13.23 8.27 -4.99
CA TYR A 45 13.65 9.61 -4.61
C TYR A 45 13.48 9.91 -3.12
N GLN A 46 12.48 9.30 -2.46
CA GLN A 46 12.22 9.47 -1.01
C GLN A 46 12.08 8.10 -0.32
N PRO A 47 13.17 7.55 0.26
CA PRO A 47 13.17 6.22 0.86
C PRO A 47 12.45 6.15 2.22
N ASP A 48 11.99 7.29 2.76
CA ASP A 48 11.27 7.36 4.04
C ASP A 48 9.80 6.92 3.95
N GLY A 49 9.28 6.72 2.74
CA GLY A 49 7.90 6.28 2.50
C GLY A 49 6.86 7.40 2.48
N SER A 50 7.27 8.67 2.59
CA SER A 50 6.37 9.83 2.60
C SER A 50 5.52 9.95 1.33
N GLU A 51 6.12 9.74 0.15
CA GLU A 51 5.39 9.76 -1.13
C GLU A 51 4.37 8.62 -1.23
N TRP A 52 4.73 7.42 -0.77
CA TRP A 52 3.78 6.31 -0.69
C TRP A 52 2.61 6.63 0.25
N LEU A 53 2.89 7.28 1.38
CA LEU A 53 1.84 7.70 2.31
C LEU A 53 0.92 8.71 1.64
N ALA A 54 1.45 9.71 0.92
CA ALA A 54 0.64 10.69 0.20
C ALA A 54 -0.27 10.04 -0.86
N ASP A 55 0.25 9.07 -1.62
CA ASP A 55 -0.55 8.29 -2.57
C ASP A 55 -1.67 7.52 -1.86
N MET A 56 -1.36 6.92 -0.71
CA MET A 56 -2.34 6.21 0.11
C MET A 56 -3.39 7.14 0.71
N GLU A 57 -3.00 8.32 1.20
CA GLU A 57 -3.92 9.33 1.70
C GLU A 57 -4.90 9.77 0.61
N ALA A 58 -4.40 10.06 -0.60
CA ALA A 58 -5.22 10.39 -1.76
C ALA A 58 -6.20 9.25 -2.12
N PHE A 59 -5.74 8.00 -2.04
CA PHE A 59 -6.60 6.83 -2.21
C PHE A 59 -7.70 6.77 -1.14
N PHE A 60 -7.37 6.98 0.14
CA PHE A 60 -8.34 6.94 1.24
C PHE A 60 -9.36 8.09 1.17
N VAL A 61 -8.96 9.28 0.73
CA VAL A 61 -9.89 10.39 0.45
C VAL A 61 -10.92 9.96 -0.61
N ASN A 62 -10.45 9.40 -1.71
CA ASN A 62 -11.31 8.92 -2.79
C ASN A 62 -12.24 7.77 -2.34
N LEU A 63 -11.71 6.81 -1.59
CA LEU A 63 -12.49 5.74 -0.99
C LEU A 63 -13.59 6.31 -0.08
N GLY A 64 -13.29 7.36 0.67
CA GLY A 64 -14.22 8.04 1.57
C GLY A 64 -15.47 8.56 0.87
N HIS A 65 -15.38 8.95 -0.40
CA HIS A 65 -16.52 9.39 -1.20
C HIS A 65 -17.46 8.23 -1.61
N MET A 66 -16.96 7.00 -1.61
CA MET A 66 -17.72 5.80 -2.00
C MET A 66 -18.32 5.07 -0.79
N MET A 67 -17.79 5.34 0.41
CA MET A 67 -18.18 4.69 1.64
C MET A 67 -19.41 5.36 2.28
N ARG A 68 -20.27 4.56 2.90
CA ARG A 68 -21.39 5.07 3.72
C ARG A 68 -20.88 5.38 5.14
N PRO A 69 -21.50 6.32 5.88
CA PRO A 69 -21.20 6.52 7.30
C PRO A 69 -21.34 5.20 8.09
N GLY A 70 -20.36 4.90 8.94
CA GLY A 70 -20.25 3.63 9.67
C GLY A 70 -19.85 2.44 8.78
N GLY A 71 -19.38 2.71 7.55
CA GLY A 71 -18.81 1.71 6.66
C GLY A 71 -17.43 1.27 7.14
N MET A 72 -17.11 0.00 6.94
CA MET A 72 -15.85 -0.58 7.44
C MET A 72 -14.80 -0.69 6.34
N VAL A 73 -13.55 -0.44 6.68
CA VAL A 73 -12.39 -0.68 5.81
C VAL A 73 -11.46 -1.68 6.49
N VAL A 74 -11.03 -2.69 5.74
CA VAL A 74 -9.98 -3.64 6.13
C VAL A 74 -8.83 -3.51 5.13
N CYS A 75 -7.73 -2.93 5.58
CA CYS A 75 -6.54 -2.69 4.77
C CYS A 75 -5.39 -3.56 5.29
N LEU A 76 -4.84 -4.41 4.41
CA LEU A 76 -3.67 -5.23 4.73
C LEU A 76 -2.42 -4.53 4.22
N VAL A 77 -1.48 -4.16 5.09
CA VAL A 77 -0.27 -3.44 4.68
C VAL A 77 0.97 -4.06 5.29
N GLY A 78 1.98 -4.30 4.45
CA GLY A 78 3.30 -4.73 4.89
C GLY A 78 4.27 -3.56 4.97
N ASP A 79 5.22 -3.67 5.88
CA ASP A 79 6.38 -2.78 5.90
C ASP A 79 7.18 -2.92 4.60
N GLY A 80 7.82 -1.82 4.20
CA GLY A 80 8.70 -1.75 3.05
C GLY A 80 10.17 -1.63 3.46
N LEU A 81 11.06 -1.86 2.50
CA LEU A 81 12.48 -1.54 2.64
C LEU A 81 12.91 -0.77 1.40
N ALA A 82 13.32 0.49 1.53
CA ALA A 82 13.84 1.30 0.43
C ALA A 82 15.27 1.74 0.78
N GLN A 83 16.22 1.50 -0.13
CA GLN A 83 17.65 1.85 0.06
C GLN A 83 18.28 1.34 1.38
N GLY A 84 17.72 0.28 1.97
CA GLY A 84 18.20 -0.28 3.25
C GLY A 84 17.52 0.33 4.49
N GLU A 85 16.69 1.36 4.31
CA GLU A 85 15.87 1.96 5.36
C GLU A 85 14.51 1.26 5.46
N LEU A 86 14.08 1.02 6.70
CA LEU A 86 12.79 0.39 6.99
C LEU A 86 11.68 1.44 6.89
N ILE A 87 10.73 1.20 6.00
CA ILE A 87 9.49 1.97 5.91
C ILE A 87 8.45 1.25 6.76
N ARG A 88 8.07 1.87 7.87
CA ARG A 88 7.03 1.38 8.79
C ARG A 88 5.64 1.73 8.25
N SER A 89 5.32 1.22 7.08
CA SER A 89 4.12 1.57 6.31
C SER A 89 2.83 1.42 7.13
N GLY A 90 2.76 0.36 7.95
CA GLY A 90 1.62 0.11 8.83
C GLY A 90 1.43 1.19 9.89
N ASP A 91 2.52 1.67 10.49
CA ASP A 91 2.51 2.76 11.48
C ASP A 91 2.10 4.08 10.81
N MET A 92 2.77 4.43 9.70
CA MET A 92 2.53 5.66 8.94
C MET A 92 1.06 5.78 8.51
N LEU A 93 0.51 4.72 7.90
CA LEU A 93 -0.88 4.73 7.47
C LEU A 93 -1.85 4.76 8.66
N TRP A 94 -1.60 3.97 9.70
CA TRP A 94 -2.45 3.95 10.90
C TRP A 94 -2.57 5.32 11.58
N ASP A 95 -1.50 6.12 11.56
CA ASP A 95 -1.50 7.44 12.18
C ASP A 95 -2.13 8.53 11.30
N SER A 96 -2.08 8.40 9.97
CA SER A 96 -2.67 9.37 9.02
C SER A 96 -4.20 9.30 8.91
N VAL A 97 -4.80 8.11 9.00
CA VAL A 97 -6.22 7.89 8.65
C VAL A 97 -7.26 8.72 9.46
N PRO A 98 -7.03 9.12 10.74
CA PRO A 98 -7.95 10.01 11.45
C PRO A 98 -8.12 11.37 10.76
N GLU A 99 -7.07 11.92 10.18
CA GLU A 99 -7.12 13.21 9.48
C GLU A 99 -7.90 13.12 8.17
N LEU A 100 -8.03 11.90 7.63
CA LEU A 100 -8.80 11.59 6.42
C LEU A 100 -10.28 11.29 6.72
N GLY A 101 -10.71 11.40 7.98
CA GLY A 101 -12.08 11.17 8.41
C GLY A 101 -12.41 9.69 8.68
N TYR A 102 -11.42 8.86 9.01
CA TYR A 102 -11.63 7.48 9.42
C TYR A 102 -11.30 7.26 10.89
N GLU A 103 -12.14 6.50 11.60
CA GLU A 103 -11.87 6.08 12.96
C GLU A 103 -11.05 4.77 12.98
N ARG A 104 -10.08 4.72 13.89
CA ARG A 104 -9.26 3.53 14.16
C ARG A 104 -10.04 2.53 15.02
N VAL A 105 -10.43 1.39 14.46
CA VAL A 105 -11.21 0.36 15.17
C VAL A 105 -10.29 -0.71 15.76
N HIS A 106 -9.46 -1.33 14.92
CA HIS A 106 -8.55 -2.38 15.37
C HIS A 106 -7.32 -2.50 14.48
N ARG A 107 -6.21 -2.97 15.04
CA ARG A 107 -4.98 -3.27 14.32
C ARG A 107 -4.48 -4.63 14.77
N VAL A 108 -4.28 -5.53 13.82
CA VAL A 108 -3.76 -6.88 14.08
C VAL A 108 -2.48 -7.06 13.29
N VAL A 109 -1.39 -7.37 13.98
CA VAL A 109 -0.14 -7.77 13.34
C VAL A 109 -0.17 -9.27 13.12
N ARG A 110 0.04 -9.72 11.88
CA ARG A 110 0.17 -11.15 11.55
C ARG A 110 1.55 -11.47 11.04
N GLU A 111 2.02 -12.69 11.33
CA GLU A 111 3.24 -13.23 10.72
C GLU A 111 2.93 -13.88 9.38
N VAL A 112 3.69 -13.53 8.34
CA VAL A 112 3.57 -14.10 7.00
C VAL A 112 4.69 -15.13 6.79
N PRO A 113 4.36 -16.43 6.66
CA PRO A 113 5.35 -17.48 6.45
C PRO A 113 6.18 -17.25 5.18
N SER A 114 7.50 -17.43 5.28
CA SER A 114 8.45 -17.24 4.17
C SER A 114 8.17 -18.12 2.94
N SER A 115 7.51 -19.27 3.13
CA SER A 115 7.16 -20.22 2.05
C SER A 115 6.08 -19.72 1.09
N ARG A 116 5.36 -18.64 1.42
CA ARG A 116 4.31 -18.05 0.57
C ARG A 116 4.73 -16.78 -0.18
N LYS A 117 5.97 -16.34 -0.03
CA LYS A 117 6.46 -15.13 -0.71
C LYS A 117 7.00 -15.48 -2.09
N MET A 118 6.36 -14.96 -3.11
CA MET A 118 6.66 -15.33 -4.49
C MET A 118 7.97 -14.74 -5.02
N PHE A 119 8.50 -13.62 -4.48
CA PHE A 119 9.71 -12.98 -5.03
C PHE A 119 10.52 -12.16 -4.00
N ASN A 120 11.83 -12.05 -4.27
CA ASN A 120 12.91 -11.30 -3.58
C ASN A 120 13.34 -11.74 -2.15
N GLN A 121 14.56 -12.29 -2.06
CA GLN A 121 15.24 -12.64 -0.79
C GLN A 121 15.42 -11.44 0.16
N ALA A 122 15.49 -10.21 -0.35
CA ALA A 122 15.57 -8.98 0.45
C ALA A 122 14.30 -8.73 1.29
N PHE A 123 13.12 -9.08 0.75
CA PHE A 123 11.82 -9.01 1.44
C PHE A 123 11.58 -10.17 2.42
N SER A 124 12.47 -11.17 2.47
CA SER A 124 12.32 -12.32 3.39
C SER A 124 12.47 -11.93 4.87
N ARG A 125 13.04 -10.74 5.15
CA ARG A 125 13.21 -10.21 6.51
C ARG A 125 11.95 -9.58 7.10
N LEU A 126 11.07 -9.01 6.28
CA LEU A 126 9.84 -8.34 6.73
C LEU A 126 8.74 -9.38 6.95
N ARG A 127 8.63 -9.94 8.15
CA ARG A 127 7.68 -11.04 8.43
C ARG A 127 6.30 -10.59 8.89
N HIS A 128 6.15 -9.30 9.16
CA HIS A 128 4.92 -8.76 9.73
C HIS A 128 4.11 -8.05 8.66
N GLU A 129 2.81 -8.25 8.72
CA GLU A 129 1.82 -7.50 7.95
C GLU A 129 0.73 -7.04 8.92
N ASP A 130 0.35 -5.79 8.78
CA ASP A 130 -0.72 -5.17 9.55
C ASP A 130 -2.06 -5.37 8.86
N VAL A 131 -3.06 -5.78 9.62
CA VAL A 131 -4.46 -5.74 9.23
C VAL A 131 -5.09 -4.57 9.99
N LEU A 132 -5.30 -3.47 9.27
CA LEU A 132 -5.92 -2.25 9.79
C LEU A 132 -7.42 -2.33 9.57
N VAL A 133 -8.19 -2.18 10.64
CA VAL A 133 -9.65 -2.13 10.62
C VAL A 133 -10.08 -0.72 11.00
N LEU A 134 -10.82 -0.07 10.12
CA LEU A 134 -11.22 1.34 10.24
C LEU A 134 -12.74 1.48 10.02
N SER A 135 -13.33 2.54 10.56
CA SER A 135 -14.71 2.95 10.30
C SER A 135 -14.73 4.32 9.62
N ARG A 136 -15.61 4.52 8.64
CA ARG A 136 -15.80 5.80 7.93
C ARG A 136 -16.82 6.70 8.60
#